data_AF-A0A965LK24-F1
#
_entry.id   AF-A0A965LK24-F1
#
_cell.length_a   1.000
_cell.length_b   1.000
_cell.length_c   1.000
_cell.angle_alpha   90.00
_cell.angle_beta   90.00
_cell.angle_gamma   90.00
#
_symmetry.space_group_name_H-M   'P 1'
#
loop_
_entity.id
_entity.type
_entity.pdbx_description
1 polymer ?
#
loop_
_entity_poly.entity_id
_entity_poly.type
_entity_poly.pdbx_seq_one_letter_code
_entity_poly.pdbx_strand_id
1 'polypeptide(L)'
;TSSPLTDPAIQIVSSYNRLGYYVIGKNGQVSASANAPVIESTSPSSRVVIGGVPTSSGKGIWLVRTNGKIDGIGDATSGALAKGQYVRVVPRATGDGFWAITKAGKVVSFGDAPTITALALNVKDTALAANGDGFYALNNSGSISALGDVAPLAVTSVSGAIALVNTAKVSDVKDIQIDAFSDFHGALDYTKTTAAGFDTYTSGSPVLAANFAADRALNPATFTFASGDNWGAAPPLSTVFDEMPSVEALNFMGVDVSTFGNHEHDKPLANVNARIAASKYKWVVSNYSSLAEINARNFNGIAAAPWTIVDRGGVKVGVIGLNTPETKEVVFPGNLGGITIGDVLGTNAAGTATKTQVKA
;
A
#
# COMPACT_ATOMS: atom_id res chain seq x y z
N THR A 1 2.62 12.98 13.54
CA THR A 1 2.54 13.12 12.07
C THR A 1 2.72 14.58 11.73
N SER A 2 3.40 14.90 10.64
CA SER A 2 3.46 16.29 10.15
C SER A 2 2.14 16.69 9.47
N SER A 3 1.96 17.97 9.20
CA SER A 3 0.79 18.51 8.49
C SER A 3 0.51 17.77 7.17
N PRO A 4 -0.77 17.58 6.79
CA PRO A 4 -1.13 16.99 5.51
C PRO A 4 -0.60 17.84 4.33
N LEU A 5 -0.30 17.18 3.21
CA LEU A 5 0.11 17.88 1.99
C LEU A 5 -1.03 18.77 1.48
N THR A 6 -0.69 19.95 0.98
CA THR A 6 -1.65 20.90 0.37
C THR A 6 -1.60 20.92 -1.16
N ASP A 7 -0.81 20.03 -1.76
CA ASP A 7 -0.55 19.92 -3.21
C ASP A 7 -0.32 18.43 -3.54
N PRO A 8 -0.59 17.94 -4.77
CA PRO A 8 -0.48 16.52 -5.07
C PRO A 8 0.92 15.96 -4.77
N ALA A 9 0.91 14.76 -4.20
CA ALA A 9 2.12 13.98 -3.99
C ALA A 9 2.74 13.61 -5.34
N ILE A 10 4.06 13.77 -5.45
CA ILE A 10 4.85 13.39 -6.64
C ILE A 10 5.72 12.17 -6.37
N GLN A 11 6.00 11.88 -5.09
CA GLN A 11 6.88 10.80 -4.68
C GLN A 11 6.62 10.41 -3.23
N ILE A 12 6.74 9.12 -2.95
CA ILE A 12 6.92 8.55 -1.62
C ILE A 12 8.35 8.01 -1.53
N VAL A 13 9.08 8.34 -0.46
CA VAL A 13 10.44 7.84 -0.22
C VAL A 13 10.55 7.29 1.19
N SER A 14 11.15 6.12 1.35
CA SER A 14 11.41 5.58 2.69
C SER A 14 12.36 6.51 3.44
N SER A 15 12.15 6.67 4.75
CA SER A 15 13.17 7.30 5.58
C SER A 15 14.44 6.46 5.57
N TYR A 16 15.61 7.09 5.66
CA TYR A 16 16.86 6.34 5.57
C TYR A 16 17.03 5.33 6.70
N ASN A 17 16.55 5.67 7.90
CA ASN A 17 16.50 4.73 9.05
C ASN A 17 15.48 3.58 8.87
N ARG A 18 14.72 3.56 7.76
CA ARG A 18 13.68 2.57 7.40
C ARG A 18 12.55 2.41 8.42
N LEU A 19 12.43 3.35 9.35
CA LEU A 19 11.38 3.31 10.36
C LEU A 19 10.05 3.84 9.82
N GLY A 20 10.07 4.65 8.75
CA GLY A 20 8.89 5.24 8.13
C GLY A 20 9.11 5.72 6.69
N TYR A 21 8.30 6.68 6.25
CA TYR A 21 8.42 7.28 4.91
C TYR A 21 8.03 8.75 4.87
N TYR A 22 8.50 9.43 3.83
CA TYR A 22 8.16 10.80 3.48
C TYR A 22 7.29 10.83 2.22
N VAL A 23 6.20 11.59 2.25
CA VAL A 23 5.41 11.94 1.07
C VAL A 23 5.78 13.36 0.65
N ILE A 24 6.16 13.53 -0.61
CA ILE A 24 6.67 14.79 -1.15
C ILE A 24 5.62 15.38 -2.09
N GLY A 25 5.18 16.60 -1.79
CA GLY A 25 4.28 17.39 -2.64
C GLY A 25 5.01 18.10 -3.78
N LYS A 26 4.30 18.37 -4.87
CA LYS A 26 4.82 19.04 -6.07
C LYS A 26 5.43 20.42 -5.78
N ASN A 27 4.89 21.15 -4.82
CA ASN A 27 5.39 22.43 -4.31
C ASN A 27 6.64 22.31 -3.42
N GLY A 28 7.03 21.10 -3.01
CA GLY A 28 8.15 20.81 -2.12
C GLY A 28 7.78 20.67 -0.65
N GLN A 29 6.49 20.61 -0.30
CA GLN A 29 6.09 20.18 1.04
C GLN A 29 6.50 18.72 1.28
N VAL A 30 6.98 18.44 2.48
CA VAL A 30 7.36 17.08 2.90
C VAL A 30 6.51 16.69 4.10
N SER A 31 5.81 15.57 4.00
CA SER A 31 5.05 15.00 5.11
C SER A 31 5.65 13.67 5.56
N ALA A 32 6.01 13.57 6.84
CA ALA A 32 6.55 12.39 7.50
C ALA A 32 5.43 11.50 8.07
N SER A 33 5.52 10.20 7.79
CA SER A 33 4.57 9.16 8.21
C SER A 33 5.27 7.94 8.80
N ALA A 34 4.50 7.13 9.54
CA ALA A 34 4.94 5.86 10.12
C ALA A 34 6.30 5.98 10.84
N ASN A 35 6.49 6.91 11.77
CA ASN A 35 7.75 7.12 12.52
C ASN A 35 8.97 7.65 11.73
N ALA A 36 8.79 8.16 10.50
CA ALA A 36 9.82 8.98 9.88
C ALA A 36 10.11 10.23 10.74
N PRO A 37 11.39 10.62 10.93
CA PRO A 37 11.75 11.88 11.60
C PRO A 37 11.03 13.06 10.94
N VAL A 38 10.47 14.00 11.73
CA VAL A 38 9.81 15.18 11.15
C VAL A 38 10.86 16.09 10.54
N ILE A 39 10.71 16.39 9.25
CA ILE A 39 11.55 17.36 8.52
C ILE A 39 10.65 18.55 8.17
N GLU A 40 10.87 19.69 8.82
CA GLU A 40 10.09 20.91 8.53
C GLU A 40 10.52 21.53 7.19
N SER A 41 9.61 21.56 6.21
CA SER A 41 9.86 22.22 4.92
C SER A 41 9.38 23.67 4.95
N THR A 42 10.26 24.63 4.61
CA THR A 42 9.87 26.04 4.49
C THR A 42 9.45 26.39 3.06
N SER A 43 8.18 26.79 2.92
CA SER A 43 7.53 27.48 1.81
C SER A 43 7.47 26.84 0.40
N PRO A 44 6.33 26.98 -0.30
CA PRO A 44 6.15 26.52 -1.68
C PRO A 44 6.99 27.36 -2.64
N SER A 45 7.86 26.73 -3.43
CA SER A 45 8.48 27.43 -4.56
C SER A 45 7.59 27.33 -5.79
N SER A 46 7.61 28.37 -6.64
CA SER A 46 6.92 28.41 -7.93
C SER A 46 7.42 27.37 -8.95
N ARG A 47 8.42 26.56 -8.60
CA ARG A 47 9.01 25.55 -9.49
C ARG A 47 8.85 24.14 -8.94
N VAL A 48 8.39 23.27 -9.83
CA VAL A 48 8.04 21.87 -9.56
C VAL A 48 9.25 21.07 -9.07
N VAL A 49 9.07 20.39 -7.94
CA VAL A 49 9.96 19.32 -7.46
C VAL A 49 9.75 18.10 -8.35
N ILE A 50 10.84 17.39 -8.67
CA ILE A 50 10.81 16.17 -9.49
C ILE A 50 11.18 14.92 -8.70
N GLY A 51 11.72 15.10 -7.50
CA GLY A 51 11.97 14.04 -6.55
C GLY A 51 12.71 14.54 -5.33
N GLY A 52 12.74 13.72 -4.29
CA GLY A 52 13.55 13.93 -3.11
C GLY A 52 14.40 12.73 -2.74
N VAL A 53 15.49 13.01 -2.03
CA VAL A 53 16.51 12.05 -1.64
C VAL A 53 16.84 12.27 -0.17
N PRO A 54 16.48 11.36 0.74
CA PRO A 54 16.85 11.44 2.16
C PRO A 54 18.36 11.34 2.34
N THR A 55 18.91 12.08 3.31
CA THR A 55 20.31 11.98 3.72
C THR A 55 20.59 10.69 4.49
N SER A 56 21.84 10.22 4.50
CA SER A 56 22.24 9.00 5.24
C SER A 56 22.06 9.11 6.76
N SER A 57 22.04 10.34 7.29
CA SER A 57 21.76 10.61 8.70
C SER A 57 20.28 10.39 9.07
N GLY A 58 19.39 10.37 8.08
CA GLY A 58 17.93 10.36 8.24
C GLY A 58 17.33 11.68 8.77
N LYS A 59 18.15 12.72 8.95
CA LYS A 59 17.74 14.03 9.52
C LYS A 59 17.50 15.10 8.47
N GLY A 60 17.67 14.78 7.19
CA GLY A 60 17.51 15.72 6.09
C GLY A 60 17.03 15.08 4.81
N ILE A 61 16.64 15.94 3.86
CA ILE A 61 16.19 15.55 2.53
C ILE A 61 16.59 16.61 1.52
N TRP A 62 17.12 16.17 0.38
CA TRP A 62 17.26 17.00 -0.81
C TRP A 62 15.99 16.99 -1.61
N LEU A 63 15.49 18.15 -2.00
CA LEU A 63 14.44 18.30 -2.99
C LEU A 63 15.05 18.81 -4.29
N VAL A 64 14.94 18.01 -5.35
CA VAL A 64 15.48 18.34 -6.66
C VAL A 64 14.38 18.95 -7.50
N ARG A 65 14.64 20.13 -8.08
CA ARG A 65 13.69 20.83 -8.94
C ARG A 65 13.96 20.59 -10.42
N THR A 66 12.92 20.80 -11.23
CA THR A 66 12.98 20.69 -12.70
C THR A 66 14.10 21.50 -13.37
N ASN A 67 14.61 22.57 -12.76
CA ASN A 67 15.69 23.39 -13.31
C ASN A 67 17.09 23.03 -12.77
N GLY A 68 17.19 21.99 -11.95
CA GLY A 68 18.44 21.58 -11.31
C GLY A 68 18.75 22.27 -10.00
N LYS A 69 17.89 23.17 -9.49
CA LYS A 69 18.05 23.67 -8.11
C LYS A 69 17.81 22.52 -7.12
N ILE A 70 18.65 22.45 -6.09
CA ILE A 70 18.54 21.49 -5.00
C ILE A 70 18.29 22.27 -3.72
N ASP A 71 17.11 22.10 -3.14
CA ASP A 71 16.83 22.64 -1.81
C ASP A 71 17.10 21.54 -0.79
N GLY A 72 18.10 21.75 0.04
CA GLY A 72 18.40 20.89 1.18
C GLY A 72 17.59 21.34 2.39
N ILE A 73 16.90 20.39 3.03
CA ILE A 73 16.12 20.60 4.25
C ILE A 73 16.70 19.73 5.36
N GLY A 74 16.68 20.24 6.60
CA GLY A 74 17.32 19.58 7.73
C GLY A 74 18.85 19.70 7.64
N ASP A 75 19.56 18.58 7.67
CA ASP A 75 21.02 18.55 7.52
C ASP A 75 21.49 18.35 6.07
N ALA A 76 20.57 18.31 5.10
CA ALA A 76 20.90 18.22 3.69
C ALA A 76 21.46 19.54 3.16
N THR A 77 22.60 19.50 2.47
CA THR A 77 23.21 20.70 1.87
C THR A 77 22.45 21.16 0.64
N SER A 78 22.03 22.42 0.60
CA SER A 78 21.44 23.03 -0.61
C SER A 78 22.49 23.20 -1.72
N GLY A 79 22.06 23.21 -2.99
CA GLY A 79 22.97 23.32 -4.11
C GLY A 79 22.28 23.51 -5.46
N ALA A 80 23.03 23.30 -6.53
CA ALA A 80 22.50 23.31 -7.88
C ALA A 80 23.29 22.35 -8.77
N LEU A 81 22.57 21.70 -9.68
CA LEU A 81 23.11 20.93 -10.78
C LEU A 81 23.44 21.86 -11.96
N ALA A 82 24.17 21.32 -12.94
CA ALA A 82 24.38 22.00 -14.22
C ALA A 82 23.04 22.42 -14.87
N LYS A 83 23.05 23.50 -15.65
CA LYS A 83 21.83 24.02 -16.30
C LYS A 83 21.19 22.95 -17.19
N GLY A 84 19.92 22.63 -16.91
CA GLY A 84 19.15 21.64 -17.67
C GLY A 84 17.70 21.55 -17.20
N GLN A 85 16.87 20.88 -17.99
CA GLN A 85 15.53 20.48 -17.58
C GLN A 85 15.59 19.04 -17.06
N TYR A 86 15.44 18.86 -15.76
CA TYR A 86 15.48 17.58 -15.09
C TYR A 86 14.09 16.96 -14.99
N VAL A 87 14.05 15.64 -15.14
CA VAL A 87 12.80 14.87 -15.19
C VAL A 87 12.79 13.71 -14.20
N ARG A 88 13.94 13.34 -13.62
CA ARG A 88 14.07 12.18 -12.75
C ARG A 88 15.27 12.29 -11.82
N VAL A 89 15.15 11.66 -10.67
CA VAL A 89 16.21 11.55 -9.65
C VAL A 89 16.34 10.08 -9.25
N VAL A 90 17.58 9.62 -9.07
CA VAL A 90 17.93 8.28 -8.62
C VAL A 90 18.80 8.40 -7.38
N PRO A 91 18.31 8.04 -6.19
CA PRO A 91 19.10 8.11 -4.96
C PRO A 91 20.24 7.09 -5.01
N ARG A 92 21.40 7.41 -4.43
CA ARG A 92 22.46 6.43 -4.21
C ARG A 92 22.20 5.64 -2.92
N ALA A 93 22.67 4.39 -2.89
CA ALA A 93 22.52 3.52 -1.72
C ALA A 93 23.18 4.07 -0.44
N THR A 94 24.26 4.84 -0.56
CA THR A 94 24.99 5.42 0.56
C THR A 94 24.20 6.53 1.29
N GLY A 95 23.16 7.08 0.64
CA GLY A 95 22.33 8.15 1.21
C GLY A 95 22.92 9.56 1.09
N ASP A 96 24.18 9.73 0.67
CA ASP A 96 24.85 11.04 0.60
C ASP A 96 25.11 11.53 -0.83
N GLY A 97 24.31 11.04 -1.78
CA GLY A 97 24.38 11.47 -3.17
C GLY A 97 23.24 10.91 -4.01
N PHE A 98 23.10 11.45 -5.22
CA PHE A 98 22.13 11.01 -6.20
C PHE A 98 22.54 11.36 -7.62
N TRP A 99 21.91 10.69 -8.59
CA TRP A 99 21.92 11.08 -9.98
C TRP A 99 20.62 11.79 -10.35
N ALA A 100 20.71 12.82 -11.18
CA ALA A 100 19.56 13.46 -11.78
C ALA A 100 19.66 13.39 -13.30
N ILE A 101 18.53 13.09 -13.94
CA ILE A 101 18.48 12.85 -15.38
C ILE A 101 17.71 13.99 -16.03
N THR A 102 18.33 14.59 -17.04
CA THR A 102 17.68 15.63 -17.85
C THR A 102 16.70 15.04 -18.87
N LYS A 103 15.78 15.84 -19.39
CA LYS A 103 14.89 15.47 -20.49
C LYS A 103 15.65 15.01 -21.74
N ALA A 104 16.86 15.56 -21.96
CA ALA A 104 17.77 15.16 -23.03
C ALA A 104 18.60 13.90 -22.70
N GLY A 105 18.40 13.31 -21.52
CA GLY A 105 19.03 12.08 -21.08
C GLY A 105 20.41 12.21 -20.47
N LYS A 106 20.96 13.42 -20.34
CA LYS A 106 22.20 13.65 -19.59
C LYS A 106 21.99 13.28 -18.12
N VAL A 107 22.86 12.42 -17.60
CA VAL A 107 22.96 12.08 -16.18
C VAL A 107 23.93 13.04 -15.50
N VAL A 108 23.53 13.60 -14.36
CA VAL A 108 24.35 14.53 -13.58
C VAL A 108 24.35 14.07 -12.13
N SER A 109 25.55 13.93 -11.57
CA SER A 109 25.74 13.48 -10.19
C SER A 109 25.74 14.65 -9.20
N PHE A 110 25.33 14.37 -7.97
CA PHE A 110 25.42 15.28 -6.84
C PHE A 110 25.81 14.51 -5.58
N GLY A 111 26.48 15.20 -4.65
CA GLY A 111 27.00 14.59 -3.43
C GLY A 111 28.11 13.59 -3.75
N ASP A 112 28.03 12.42 -3.13
CA ASP A 112 29.02 11.35 -3.32
C ASP A 112 28.84 10.55 -4.63
N ALA A 113 27.76 10.75 -5.38
CA ALA A 113 27.39 9.90 -6.50
C ALA A 113 28.47 9.87 -7.61
N PRO A 114 28.90 8.68 -8.07
CA PRO A 114 29.89 8.53 -9.14
C PRO A 114 29.45 9.24 -10.42
N THR A 115 30.42 9.76 -11.19
CA THR A 115 30.10 10.36 -12.49
C THR A 115 29.71 9.29 -13.50
N ILE A 116 28.54 9.44 -14.11
CA ILE A 116 28.06 8.59 -15.20
C ILE A 116 28.00 9.45 -16.47
N THR A 117 28.76 9.06 -17.49
CA THR A 117 28.85 9.78 -18.77
C THR A 117 27.86 9.27 -19.82
N ALA A 118 27.37 8.04 -19.65
CA ALA A 118 26.36 7.46 -20.52
C ALA A 118 25.03 8.23 -20.45
N LEU A 119 24.34 8.34 -21.60
CA LEU A 119 23.04 8.98 -21.69
C LEU A 119 21.92 7.97 -21.39
N ALA A 120 20.90 8.44 -20.68
CA ALA A 120 19.64 7.74 -20.48
C ALA A 120 18.54 8.46 -21.27
N LEU A 121 18.30 8.07 -22.52
CA LEU A 121 17.36 8.78 -23.39
C LEU A 121 15.90 8.40 -23.10
N ASN A 122 14.98 9.37 -23.15
CA ASN A 122 13.53 9.16 -23.03
C ASN A 122 13.15 8.33 -21.79
N VAL A 123 13.78 8.60 -20.65
CA VAL A 123 13.59 7.80 -19.43
C VAL A 123 12.16 7.90 -18.94
N LYS A 124 11.52 6.73 -18.87
CA LYS A 124 10.22 6.52 -18.27
C LYS A 124 10.34 6.15 -16.81
N ASP A 125 11.26 5.23 -16.45
CA ASP A 125 11.47 4.79 -15.07
C ASP A 125 12.93 4.46 -14.76
N THR A 126 13.29 4.38 -13.47
CA THR A 126 14.65 4.06 -13.00
C THR A 126 14.62 3.21 -11.75
N ALA A 127 15.55 2.26 -11.66
CA ALA A 127 15.77 1.45 -10.46
C ALA A 127 17.24 1.46 -10.08
N LEU A 128 17.54 1.79 -8.81
CA LEU A 128 18.89 1.67 -8.25
C LEU A 128 19.36 0.22 -8.36
N ALA A 129 20.61 0.02 -8.79
CA ALA A 129 21.19 -1.31 -8.83
C ALA A 129 21.56 -1.78 -7.41
N ALA A 130 21.56 -3.10 -7.21
CA ALA A 130 21.78 -3.71 -5.89
C ALA A 130 23.14 -3.36 -5.27
N ASN A 131 24.15 -3.08 -6.09
CA ASN A 131 25.47 -2.65 -5.62
C ASN A 131 25.53 -1.17 -5.23
N GLY A 132 24.52 -0.36 -5.56
CA GLY A 132 24.43 1.04 -5.19
C GLY A 132 25.29 2.01 -6.02
N ASP A 133 26.05 1.52 -7.00
CA ASP A 133 27.00 2.31 -7.81
C ASP A 133 26.56 2.54 -9.26
N GLY A 134 25.28 2.31 -9.51
CA GLY A 134 24.60 2.69 -10.74
C GLY A 134 23.12 2.31 -10.72
N PHE A 135 22.46 2.41 -11.86
CA PHE A 135 21.03 2.16 -11.96
C PHE A 135 20.63 1.65 -13.34
N TYR A 136 19.44 1.05 -13.41
CA TYR A 136 18.78 0.71 -14.65
C TYR A 136 17.82 1.83 -15.04
N ALA A 137 17.87 2.30 -16.29
CA ALA A 137 16.90 3.23 -16.84
C ALA A 137 16.03 2.51 -17.88
N LEU A 138 14.72 2.55 -17.66
CA LEU A 138 13.70 2.13 -18.61
C LEU A 138 13.30 3.34 -19.46
N ASN A 139 13.33 3.21 -20.79
CA ASN A 139 12.88 4.26 -21.68
C ASN A 139 11.42 4.06 -22.14
N ASN A 140 10.87 5.07 -22.83
CA ASN A 140 9.51 5.04 -23.37
C ASN A 140 9.25 3.93 -24.41
N SER A 141 10.29 3.36 -25.03
CA SER A 141 10.15 2.23 -25.98
C SER A 141 10.26 0.86 -25.31
N GLY A 142 10.38 0.80 -23.98
CA GLY A 142 10.51 -0.45 -23.24
C GLY A 142 11.93 -1.02 -23.17
N SER A 143 12.94 -0.31 -23.66
CA SER A 143 14.34 -0.72 -23.56
C SER A 143 14.92 -0.36 -22.19
N ILE A 144 15.75 -1.23 -21.64
CA ILE A 144 16.46 -1.01 -20.38
C ILE A 144 17.94 -0.76 -20.67
N SER A 145 18.49 0.30 -20.09
CA SER A 145 19.92 0.61 -20.13
C SER A 145 20.51 0.52 -18.72
N ALA A 146 21.64 -0.17 -18.57
CA ALA A 146 22.43 -0.13 -17.35
C ALA A 146 23.37 1.09 -17.38
N LEU A 147 23.37 1.89 -16.33
CA LEU A 147 24.11 3.14 -16.21
C LEU A 147 24.93 3.15 -14.92
N GLY A 148 26.24 3.34 -15.03
CA GLY A 148 27.18 3.23 -13.90
C GLY A 148 27.84 1.86 -13.86
N ASP A 149 28.34 1.47 -12.68
CA ASP A 149 28.97 0.16 -12.48
C ASP A 149 27.89 -0.90 -12.32
N VAL A 150 27.21 -1.28 -13.41
CA VAL A 150 26.09 -2.24 -13.36
C VAL A 150 26.12 -3.12 -14.59
N ALA A 151 26.02 -4.42 -14.38
CA ALA A 151 25.94 -5.38 -15.48
C ALA A 151 24.64 -5.18 -16.28
N PRO A 152 24.68 -5.14 -17.63
CA PRO A 152 23.48 -5.15 -18.44
C PRO A 152 22.60 -6.37 -18.16
N LEU A 153 21.28 -6.18 -18.08
CA LEU A 153 20.35 -7.30 -18.00
C LEU A 153 20.29 -8.02 -19.36
N ALA A 154 20.53 -9.33 -19.36
CA ALA A 154 20.40 -10.17 -20.55
C ALA A 154 18.92 -10.40 -20.88
N VAL A 155 18.26 -9.42 -21.52
CA VAL A 155 16.86 -9.57 -21.97
C VAL A 155 16.87 -10.12 -23.40
N THR A 156 16.69 -11.43 -23.56
CA THR A 156 16.73 -12.12 -24.86
C THR A 156 15.45 -11.99 -25.70
N SER A 157 14.37 -11.42 -25.16
CA SER A 157 13.22 -10.94 -25.93
C SER A 157 12.34 -10.06 -25.04
N VAL A 158 12.03 -8.85 -25.51
CA VAL A 158 11.26 -7.86 -24.75
C VAL A 158 9.74 -8.03 -24.94
N SER A 159 9.30 -8.95 -25.80
CA SER A 159 7.89 -9.11 -26.14
C SER A 159 7.06 -9.91 -25.12
N GLY A 160 7.70 -10.64 -24.21
CA GLY A 160 7.00 -11.56 -23.30
C GLY A 160 6.94 -11.14 -21.83
N ALA A 161 7.72 -10.13 -21.43
CA ALA A 161 7.89 -9.77 -20.00
C ALA A 161 7.60 -8.29 -19.67
N ILE A 162 7.18 -7.46 -20.64
CA ILE A 162 6.62 -6.13 -20.34
C ILE A 162 5.10 -6.25 -20.21
N ALA A 163 4.67 -6.90 -19.13
CA ALA A 163 3.32 -6.77 -18.61
C ALA A 163 3.44 -6.21 -17.18
N LEU A 164 3.97 -4.98 -17.04
CA LEU A 164 3.91 -4.20 -15.79
C LEU A 164 4.26 -2.70 -15.95
N VAL A 165 4.66 -2.23 -17.13
CA VAL A 165 4.89 -0.80 -17.35
C VAL A 165 3.78 -0.24 -18.24
N ASN A 166 2.75 0.26 -17.56
CA ASN A 166 1.55 0.88 -18.10
C ASN A 166 1.80 1.67 -19.41
N THR A 167 1.41 1.12 -20.56
CA THR A 167 1.36 1.81 -21.86
C THR A 167 0.08 2.62 -22.03
N ALA A 168 -0.80 2.61 -21.02
CA ALA A 168 -1.98 3.46 -20.96
C ALA A 168 -1.56 4.93 -21.02
N LYS A 169 -2.31 5.74 -21.78
CA LYS A 169 -2.19 7.20 -21.64
C LYS A 169 -2.56 7.54 -20.20
N VAL A 170 -1.96 8.57 -19.61
CA VAL A 170 -2.33 9.02 -18.25
C VAL A 170 -3.84 9.32 -18.15
N SER A 171 -4.48 9.72 -19.26
CA SER A 171 -5.95 9.88 -19.36
C SER A 171 -6.75 8.59 -19.16
N ASP A 172 -6.12 7.45 -19.35
CA ASP A 172 -6.73 6.12 -19.26
C ASP A 172 -6.35 5.44 -17.92
N VAL A 173 -5.48 6.08 -17.12
CA VAL A 173 -5.16 5.65 -15.76
C VAL A 173 -6.28 6.11 -14.84
N LYS A 174 -6.86 5.16 -14.12
CA LYS A 174 -7.82 5.43 -13.07
C LYS A 174 -7.12 5.33 -11.72
N ASP A 175 -7.20 6.38 -10.93
CA ASP A 175 -6.72 6.36 -9.55
C ASP A 175 -7.66 5.51 -8.71
N ILE A 176 -7.12 4.46 -8.08
CA ILE A 176 -7.83 3.65 -7.10
C ILE A 176 -7.25 3.90 -5.72
N GLN A 177 -8.10 3.84 -4.71
CA GLN A 177 -7.73 3.91 -3.31
C GLN A 177 -8.16 2.60 -2.65
N ILE A 178 -7.30 2.05 -1.80
CA ILE A 178 -7.60 0.85 -1.03
C ILE A 178 -7.43 1.18 0.44
N ASP A 179 -8.55 1.16 1.15
CA ASP A 179 -8.59 1.26 2.61
C ASP A 179 -8.61 -0.17 3.16
N ALA A 180 -7.49 -0.60 3.75
CA ALA A 180 -7.36 -1.95 4.27
C ALA A 180 -7.06 -1.93 5.76
N PHE A 181 -7.67 -2.85 6.51
CA PHE A 181 -7.37 -3.09 7.91
C PHE A 181 -7.47 -4.58 8.23
N SER A 182 -6.85 -4.96 9.33
CA SER A 182 -6.76 -6.34 9.83
C SER A 182 -6.96 -6.33 11.34
N ASP A 183 -7.28 -7.48 11.91
CA ASP A 183 -7.21 -7.72 13.35
C ASP A 183 -8.02 -6.67 14.13
N PHE A 184 -9.21 -6.34 13.60
CA PHE A 184 -10.07 -5.34 14.22
C PHE A 184 -10.51 -5.78 15.61
N HIS A 185 -10.64 -7.09 15.86
CA HIS A 185 -10.86 -7.68 17.18
C HIS A 185 -11.94 -6.98 18.00
N GLY A 186 -13.01 -6.51 17.34
CA GLY A 186 -14.04 -5.71 18.00
C GLY A 186 -13.54 -4.51 18.81
N ALA A 187 -12.45 -3.87 18.37
CA ALA A 187 -11.92 -2.62 18.90
C ALA A 187 -12.85 -1.45 18.54
N LEU A 188 -14.06 -1.49 19.06
CA LEU A 188 -15.15 -0.56 18.78
C LEU A 188 -14.87 0.82 19.39
N ASP A 189 -14.35 0.83 20.61
CA ASP A 189 -14.07 2.07 21.33
C ASP A 189 -12.90 2.84 20.75
N TYR A 190 -13.01 4.16 20.84
CA TYR A 190 -11.94 5.06 20.47
C TYR A 190 -11.00 5.31 21.64
N THR A 191 -9.74 5.56 21.32
CA THR A 191 -8.80 6.19 22.26
C THR A 191 -8.90 7.69 22.08
N LYS A 192 -9.21 8.42 23.15
CA LYS A 192 -9.22 9.89 23.18
C LYS A 192 -8.01 10.40 23.96
N THR A 193 -7.26 11.32 23.35
CA THR A 193 -6.23 12.12 24.01
C THR A 193 -6.59 13.60 23.91
N THR A 194 -6.48 14.33 25.01
CA THR A 194 -6.73 15.78 25.03
C THR A 194 -5.41 16.51 25.18
N ALA A 195 -5.07 17.37 24.22
CA ALA A 195 -3.86 18.19 24.25
C ALA A 195 -4.19 19.62 23.81
N ALA A 196 -3.68 20.62 24.53
CA ALA A 196 -3.91 22.05 24.26
C ALA A 196 -5.39 22.46 24.10
N GLY A 197 -6.32 21.77 24.79
CA GLY A 197 -7.76 22.03 24.72
C GLY A 197 -8.49 21.38 23.55
N PHE A 198 -7.81 20.54 22.76
CA PHE A 198 -8.38 19.80 21.65
C PHE A 198 -8.40 18.30 21.92
N ASP A 199 -9.52 17.65 21.57
CA ASP A 199 -9.66 16.21 21.64
C ASP A 199 -9.19 15.57 20.34
N THR A 200 -8.30 14.58 20.45
CA THR A 200 -7.82 13.75 19.34
C THR A 200 -8.30 12.32 19.57
N TYR A 201 -8.90 11.73 18.54
CA TYR A 201 -9.42 10.37 18.55
C TYR A 201 -8.53 9.51 17.62
N THR A 202 -7.83 8.52 18.17
CA THR A 202 -6.73 7.85 17.44
C THR A 202 -7.02 6.40 17.06
N SER A 203 -8.14 5.83 17.49
CA SER A 203 -8.52 4.44 17.22
C SER A 203 -10.03 4.27 17.25
N GLY A 204 -10.51 3.06 17.03
CA GLY A 204 -11.92 2.71 17.21
C GLY A 204 -12.75 2.80 15.94
N SER A 205 -13.93 2.20 15.98
CA SER A 205 -14.79 2.12 14.80
C SER A 205 -15.26 3.48 14.27
N PRO A 206 -15.57 4.51 15.10
CA PRO A 206 -16.00 5.80 14.57
C PRO A 206 -14.89 6.53 13.79
N VAL A 207 -13.64 6.38 14.23
CA VAL A 207 -12.47 7.00 13.58
C VAL A 207 -12.24 6.36 12.22
N LEU A 208 -12.27 5.02 12.13
CA LEU A 208 -12.15 4.31 10.84
C LEU A 208 -13.31 4.67 9.91
N ALA A 209 -14.55 4.65 10.40
CA ALA A 209 -15.72 4.97 9.60
C ALA A 209 -15.68 6.40 9.04
N ALA A 210 -15.28 7.39 9.86
CA ALA A 210 -15.17 8.78 9.43
C ALA A 210 -14.07 8.98 8.38
N ASN A 211 -12.90 8.37 8.57
CA ASN A 211 -11.79 8.47 7.61
C ASN A 211 -12.15 7.79 6.29
N PHE A 212 -12.65 6.54 6.32
CA PHE A 212 -13.04 5.85 5.08
C PHE A 212 -14.20 6.56 4.36
N ALA A 213 -15.10 7.22 5.09
CA ALA A 213 -16.12 8.06 4.46
C ALA A 213 -15.51 9.29 3.77
N ALA A 214 -14.52 9.94 4.39
CA ALA A 214 -13.79 11.06 3.79
C ALA A 214 -12.98 10.61 2.56
N ASP A 215 -12.28 9.49 2.64
CA ASP A 215 -11.50 8.92 1.54
C ASP A 215 -12.39 8.56 0.35
N ARG A 216 -13.57 7.96 0.58
CA ARG A 216 -14.57 7.71 -0.47
C ARG A 216 -15.16 8.98 -1.08
N ALA A 217 -15.29 10.05 -0.30
CA ALA A 217 -15.79 11.33 -0.82
C ALA A 217 -14.76 12.00 -1.74
N LEU A 218 -13.46 11.80 -1.47
CA LEU A 218 -12.37 12.31 -2.31
C LEU A 218 -12.13 11.45 -3.55
N ASN A 219 -12.22 10.12 -3.42
CA ASN A 219 -12.08 9.18 -4.52
C ASN A 219 -13.26 8.19 -4.59
N PRO A 220 -14.17 8.31 -5.56
CA PRO A 220 -15.26 7.35 -5.74
C PRO A 220 -14.80 5.92 -6.07
N ALA A 221 -13.55 5.72 -6.51
CA ALA A 221 -12.90 4.43 -6.71
C ALA A 221 -12.10 3.97 -5.47
N THR A 222 -12.63 4.26 -4.27
CA THR A 222 -12.12 3.73 -3.00
C THR A 222 -12.81 2.42 -2.65
N PHE A 223 -12.00 1.40 -2.39
CA PHE A 223 -12.42 0.07 -1.95
C PHE A 223 -11.99 -0.15 -0.50
N THR A 224 -12.83 -0.79 0.30
CA THR A 224 -12.53 -1.06 1.72
C THR A 224 -12.50 -2.56 1.98
N PHE A 225 -11.37 -3.07 2.45
CA PHE A 225 -11.14 -4.49 2.70
C PHE A 225 -10.75 -4.78 4.14
N ALA A 226 -11.27 -5.87 4.68
CA ALA A 226 -10.89 -6.41 5.98
C ALA A 226 -10.19 -7.77 5.81
N SER A 227 -9.03 -7.96 6.45
CA SER A 227 -8.23 -9.18 6.30
C SER A 227 -8.51 -10.27 7.33
N GLY A 228 -9.65 -10.20 8.03
CA GLY A 228 -10.04 -11.19 9.05
C GLY A 228 -9.68 -10.74 10.46
N ASP A 229 -10.00 -11.60 11.43
CA ASP A 229 -9.96 -11.32 12.86
C ASP A 229 -10.70 -10.02 13.21
N ASN A 230 -11.87 -9.86 12.61
CA ASN A 230 -12.72 -8.70 12.84
C ASN A 230 -13.41 -8.76 14.20
N TRP A 231 -13.54 -9.96 14.74
CA TRP A 231 -14.07 -10.28 16.05
C TRP A 231 -13.30 -11.45 16.66
N GLY A 232 -13.71 -11.87 17.87
CA GLY A 232 -12.98 -12.88 18.64
C GLY A 232 -11.73 -12.27 19.27
N ALA A 233 -11.20 -12.88 20.35
CA ALA A 233 -10.25 -12.25 21.28
C ALA A 233 -10.55 -10.75 21.61
N ALA A 234 -11.83 -10.40 21.57
CA ALA A 234 -12.27 -9.01 21.47
C ALA A 234 -12.62 -8.42 22.85
N PRO A 235 -12.57 -7.07 23.01
CA PRO A 235 -13.09 -6.40 24.20
C PRO A 235 -14.53 -6.82 24.54
N PRO A 236 -14.96 -6.69 25.80
CA PRO A 236 -16.30 -7.11 26.24
C PRO A 236 -17.43 -6.50 25.42
N LEU A 237 -17.25 -5.28 24.91
CA LEU A 237 -18.24 -4.59 24.08
C LEU A 237 -18.57 -5.35 22.77
N SER A 238 -17.66 -6.18 22.28
CA SER A 238 -17.93 -7.12 21.18
C SER A 238 -18.31 -8.50 21.73
N THR A 239 -17.43 -9.09 22.56
CA THR A 239 -17.53 -10.49 23.00
C THR A 239 -18.85 -10.83 23.70
N VAL A 240 -19.35 -9.95 24.58
CA VAL A 240 -20.56 -10.19 25.39
C VAL A 240 -21.83 -10.22 24.54
N PHE A 241 -21.80 -9.56 23.38
CA PHE A 241 -22.93 -9.48 22.45
C PHE A 241 -22.72 -10.39 21.23
N ASP A 242 -21.99 -11.47 21.46
CA ASP A 242 -21.59 -12.43 20.44
C ASP A 242 -21.05 -11.75 19.18
N GLU A 243 -20.18 -10.75 19.28
CA GLU A 243 -19.53 -10.12 18.13
C GLU A 243 -20.43 -9.33 17.17
N MET A 244 -21.75 -9.27 17.41
CA MET A 244 -22.67 -8.52 16.55
C MET A 244 -22.31 -7.03 16.44
N PRO A 245 -21.89 -6.35 17.52
CA PRO A 245 -21.44 -4.96 17.43
C PRO A 245 -20.27 -4.75 16.46
N SER A 246 -19.39 -5.74 16.31
CA SER A 246 -18.29 -5.70 15.33
C SER A 246 -18.81 -5.77 13.90
N VAL A 247 -19.75 -6.67 13.61
CA VAL A 247 -20.39 -6.73 12.29
C VAL A 247 -21.13 -5.43 11.95
N GLU A 248 -21.84 -4.87 12.93
CA GLU A 248 -22.52 -3.57 12.77
C GLU A 248 -21.53 -2.45 12.47
N ALA A 249 -20.41 -2.40 13.19
CA ALA A 249 -19.34 -1.43 12.94
C ALA A 249 -18.76 -1.57 11.53
N LEU A 250 -18.45 -2.78 11.07
CA LEU A 250 -17.96 -3.04 9.70
C LEU A 250 -18.99 -2.62 8.64
N ASN A 251 -20.28 -2.85 8.90
CA ASN A 251 -21.37 -2.39 8.04
C ASN A 251 -21.43 -0.86 7.95
N PHE A 252 -21.25 -0.16 9.07
CA PHE A 252 -21.20 1.31 9.11
C PHE A 252 -19.94 1.86 8.44
N MET A 253 -18.80 1.19 8.60
CA MET A 253 -17.57 1.55 7.93
C MET A 253 -17.71 1.46 6.41
N GLY A 254 -18.58 0.61 5.89
CA GLY A 254 -18.78 0.44 4.45
C GLY A 254 -17.75 -0.51 3.83
N VAL A 255 -17.35 -1.57 4.55
CA VAL A 255 -16.50 -2.64 4.03
C VAL A 255 -17.12 -3.23 2.76
N ASP A 256 -16.31 -3.50 1.74
CA ASP A 256 -16.74 -4.15 0.51
C ASP A 256 -16.58 -5.68 0.62
N VAL A 257 -15.42 -6.12 1.12
CA VAL A 257 -15.06 -7.53 1.22
C VAL A 257 -14.27 -7.80 2.50
N SER A 258 -14.58 -8.90 3.18
CA SER A 258 -13.75 -9.49 4.23
C SER A 258 -13.33 -10.91 3.90
N THR A 259 -12.15 -11.32 4.35
CA THR A 259 -11.80 -12.74 4.52
C THR A 259 -12.03 -13.17 5.97
N PHE A 260 -11.80 -14.45 6.24
CA PHE A 260 -11.81 -15.04 7.58
C PHE A 260 -10.37 -15.17 8.08
N GLY A 261 -10.10 -14.73 9.30
CA GLY A 261 -8.97 -15.11 10.13
C GLY A 261 -9.31 -16.26 11.07
N ASN A 262 -8.43 -16.57 12.02
CA ASN A 262 -8.67 -17.66 12.96
C ASN A 262 -9.75 -17.32 13.99
N HIS A 263 -9.84 -16.06 14.42
CA HIS A 263 -10.78 -15.63 15.46
C HIS A 263 -12.22 -15.52 14.97
N GLU A 264 -12.44 -15.50 13.65
CA GLU A 264 -13.77 -15.76 13.10
C GLU A 264 -14.35 -17.10 13.61
N HIS A 265 -13.49 -18.08 13.91
CA HIS A 265 -13.82 -19.43 14.35
C HIS A 265 -13.57 -19.69 15.85
N ASP A 266 -13.49 -18.65 16.68
CA ASP A 266 -13.49 -18.79 18.15
C ASP A 266 -14.77 -19.44 18.68
N LYS A 267 -15.86 -19.36 17.90
CA LYS A 267 -17.16 -19.99 18.16
C LYS A 267 -17.54 -20.94 17.00
N PRO A 268 -18.47 -21.90 17.21
CA PRO A 268 -18.89 -22.84 16.17
C PRO A 268 -19.44 -22.15 14.91
N LEU A 269 -19.42 -22.84 13.76
CA LEU A 269 -19.90 -22.33 12.46
C LEU A 269 -21.31 -21.72 12.48
N ALA A 270 -22.19 -22.15 13.40
CA ALA A 270 -23.50 -21.50 13.59
C ALA A 270 -23.37 -20.01 13.96
N ASN A 271 -22.37 -19.67 14.78
CA ASN A 271 -22.04 -18.29 15.11
C ASN A 271 -21.53 -17.55 13.88
N VAL A 272 -20.56 -18.11 13.15
CA VAL A 272 -20.03 -17.54 11.89
C VAL A 272 -21.14 -17.23 10.89
N ASN A 273 -22.01 -18.21 10.63
CA ASN A 273 -23.14 -18.06 9.70
C ASN A 273 -24.10 -16.93 10.11
N ALA A 274 -24.35 -16.74 11.41
CA ALA A 274 -25.16 -15.63 11.88
C ALA A 274 -24.49 -14.25 11.65
N ARG A 275 -23.16 -14.13 11.75
CA ARG A 275 -22.44 -12.89 11.44
C ARG A 275 -22.40 -12.62 9.94
N ILE A 276 -22.21 -13.67 9.13
CA ILE A 276 -22.32 -13.56 7.67
C ILE A 276 -23.70 -13.02 7.31
N ALA A 277 -24.78 -13.58 7.87
CA ALA A 277 -26.15 -13.15 7.60
C ALA A 277 -26.40 -11.67 7.93
N ALA A 278 -25.74 -11.15 8.97
CA ALA A 278 -25.82 -9.74 9.37
C ALA A 278 -24.88 -8.80 8.57
N SER A 279 -23.93 -9.35 7.82
CA SER A 279 -22.94 -8.57 7.07
C SER A 279 -23.56 -7.95 5.81
N LYS A 280 -23.23 -6.69 5.51
CA LYS A 280 -23.55 -6.02 4.23
C LYS A 280 -22.43 -6.15 3.20
N TYR A 281 -21.27 -6.63 3.64
CA TYR A 281 -20.08 -6.88 2.83
C TYR A 281 -20.01 -8.34 2.37
N LYS A 282 -19.17 -8.60 1.35
CA LYS A 282 -18.95 -9.94 0.80
C LYS A 282 -17.90 -10.70 1.63
N TRP A 283 -18.03 -12.01 1.70
CA TRP A 283 -17.07 -12.89 2.35
C TRP A 283 -16.32 -13.73 1.33
N VAL A 284 -14.99 -13.77 1.42
CA VAL A 284 -14.16 -14.58 0.52
C VAL A 284 -13.13 -15.43 1.25
N VAL A 285 -12.96 -16.69 0.82
CA VAL A 285 -11.85 -17.56 1.26
C VAL A 285 -11.64 -18.72 0.29
N SER A 286 -10.43 -18.85 -0.24
CA SER A 286 -10.10 -19.83 -1.28
C SER A 286 -9.39 -21.08 -0.79
N ASN A 287 -8.90 -21.11 0.45
CA ASN A 287 -8.13 -22.24 0.97
C ASN A 287 -8.90 -23.06 2.00
N TYR A 288 -10.23 -22.97 2.03
CA TYR A 288 -11.08 -23.92 2.75
C TYR A 288 -11.40 -25.11 1.86
N SER A 289 -11.40 -26.31 2.44
CA SER A 289 -11.73 -27.55 1.72
C SER A 289 -13.15 -27.56 1.16
N SER A 290 -14.07 -26.87 1.83
CA SER A 290 -15.47 -26.70 1.43
C SER A 290 -16.07 -25.46 2.08
N LEU A 291 -17.03 -24.83 1.40
CA LEU A 291 -17.89 -23.78 1.96
C LEU A 291 -19.31 -24.30 2.28
N ALA A 292 -19.56 -25.62 2.18
CA ALA A 292 -20.91 -26.18 2.36
C ALA A 292 -21.50 -25.95 3.76
N GLU A 293 -20.66 -25.86 4.79
CA GLU A 293 -21.08 -25.58 6.17
C GLU A 293 -21.13 -24.06 6.47
N ILE A 294 -20.50 -23.23 5.64
CA ILE A 294 -20.61 -21.76 5.63
C ILE A 294 -21.67 -21.38 4.60
N ASN A 295 -22.92 -21.74 4.89
CA ASN A 295 -24.04 -21.69 3.95
C ASN A 295 -24.96 -20.48 4.13
N ALA A 296 -24.68 -19.61 5.11
CA ALA A 296 -25.40 -18.35 5.22
C ALA A 296 -25.17 -17.46 4.00
N ARG A 297 -26.21 -16.70 3.65
CA ARG A 297 -26.13 -15.58 2.72
C ARG A 297 -26.12 -14.30 3.52
N ASN A 298 -25.31 -13.35 3.09
CA ASN A 298 -25.22 -12.05 3.73
C ASN A 298 -26.54 -11.25 3.59
N PHE A 299 -26.59 -10.05 4.16
CA PHE A 299 -27.77 -9.18 4.13
C PHE A 299 -28.30 -8.93 2.70
N ASN A 300 -27.40 -8.95 1.71
CA ASN A 300 -27.71 -8.75 0.30
C ASN A 300 -27.98 -10.07 -0.46
N GLY A 301 -28.14 -11.20 0.23
CA GLY A 301 -28.39 -12.51 -0.37
C GLY A 301 -27.15 -13.17 -1.02
N ILE A 302 -25.94 -12.67 -0.76
CA ILE A 302 -24.70 -13.17 -1.37
C ILE A 302 -24.06 -14.22 -0.46
N ALA A 303 -23.76 -15.39 -1.02
CA ALA A 303 -23.04 -16.45 -0.30
C ALA A 303 -21.53 -16.15 -0.23
N ALA A 304 -20.85 -16.70 0.78
CA ALA A 304 -19.39 -16.72 0.80
C ALA A 304 -18.85 -17.45 -0.45
N ALA A 305 -17.74 -16.97 -1.00
CA ALA A 305 -17.17 -17.49 -2.23
C ALA A 305 -15.64 -17.60 -2.13
N PRO A 306 -14.97 -18.38 -3.00
CA PRO A 306 -13.50 -18.37 -3.05
C PRO A 306 -12.91 -16.98 -3.32
N TRP A 307 -13.57 -16.24 -4.20
CA TRP A 307 -13.18 -14.90 -4.64
C TRP A 307 -14.41 -14.10 -5.05
N THR A 308 -14.27 -12.79 -5.22
CA THR A 308 -15.31 -11.93 -5.79
C THR A 308 -14.69 -10.82 -6.62
N ILE A 309 -15.48 -10.21 -7.51
CA ILE A 309 -15.18 -8.89 -8.07
C ILE A 309 -16.07 -7.85 -7.37
N VAL A 310 -15.50 -6.69 -7.09
CA VAL A 310 -16.21 -5.50 -6.60
C VAL A 310 -15.99 -4.33 -7.56
N ASP A 311 -16.97 -3.43 -7.64
CA ASP A 311 -16.98 -2.29 -8.56
C ASP A 311 -17.19 -0.99 -7.78
N ARG A 312 -16.25 -0.04 -7.94
CA ARG A 312 -16.30 1.32 -7.39
C ARG A 312 -15.71 2.28 -8.41
N GLY A 313 -16.33 3.44 -8.60
CA GLY A 313 -15.85 4.45 -9.55
C GLY A 313 -15.67 3.95 -11.01
N GLY A 314 -16.39 2.89 -11.39
CA GLY A 314 -16.24 2.24 -12.70
C GLY A 314 -14.92 1.49 -12.86
N VAL A 315 -14.29 1.08 -11.76
CA VAL A 315 -13.14 0.17 -11.72
C VAL A 315 -13.58 -1.13 -11.07
N LYS A 316 -13.19 -2.26 -11.66
CA LYS A 316 -13.44 -3.60 -11.11
C LYS A 316 -12.18 -4.15 -10.48
N VAL A 317 -12.26 -4.57 -9.23
CA VAL A 317 -11.17 -5.20 -8.47
C VAL A 317 -11.57 -6.63 -8.11
N GLY A 318 -10.74 -7.59 -8.49
CA GLY A 318 -10.85 -8.98 -8.06
C GLY A 318 -10.20 -9.18 -6.68
N VAL A 319 -10.89 -9.88 -5.79
CA VAL A 319 -10.48 -10.09 -4.40
C VAL A 319 -10.51 -11.57 -4.07
N ILE A 320 -9.40 -12.08 -3.55
CA ILE A 320 -9.21 -13.47 -3.12
C ILE A 320 -8.88 -13.43 -1.63
N GLY A 321 -9.59 -14.20 -0.82
CA GLY A 321 -9.34 -14.34 0.61
C GLY A 321 -8.58 -15.61 0.94
N LEU A 322 -7.76 -15.56 1.98
CA LEU A 322 -7.04 -16.70 2.53
C LEU A 322 -7.10 -16.63 4.06
N ASN A 323 -7.03 -17.79 4.70
CA ASN A 323 -6.91 -17.93 6.14
C ASN A 323 -5.64 -18.73 6.48
N THR A 324 -5.05 -18.51 7.64
CA THR A 324 -3.85 -19.22 8.08
C THR A 324 -4.15 -20.72 8.33
N PRO A 325 -3.34 -21.66 7.81
CA PRO A 325 -3.50 -23.10 8.05
C PRO A 325 -3.46 -23.51 9.52
N GLU A 326 -2.79 -22.71 10.35
CA GLU A 326 -2.62 -22.85 11.79
C GLU A 326 -3.93 -22.63 12.57
N THR A 327 -4.99 -22.11 11.94
CA THR A 327 -6.30 -21.90 12.58
C THR A 327 -6.79 -23.14 13.32
N LYS A 328 -6.63 -24.33 12.72
CA LYS A 328 -7.03 -25.62 13.33
C LYS A 328 -6.33 -25.92 14.66
N GLU A 329 -5.19 -25.26 14.91
CA GLU A 329 -4.33 -25.47 16.08
C GLU A 329 -4.65 -24.46 17.20
N VAL A 330 -5.32 -23.35 16.87
CA VAL A 330 -5.59 -22.24 17.79
C VAL A 330 -7.06 -22.02 18.13
N VAL A 331 -7.98 -22.68 17.42
CA VAL A 331 -9.43 -22.63 17.72
C VAL A 331 -9.89 -23.88 18.48
N PHE A 332 -11.03 -23.78 19.17
CA PHE A 332 -11.57 -24.93 19.90
C PHE A 332 -11.89 -26.10 18.95
N PRO A 333 -11.55 -27.35 19.34
CA PRO A 333 -11.89 -28.53 18.56
C PRO A 333 -13.39 -28.58 18.23
N GLY A 334 -13.70 -28.79 16.94
CA GLY A 334 -15.08 -28.84 16.42
C GLY A 334 -15.63 -27.51 15.89
N ASN A 335 -15.00 -26.37 16.19
CA ASN A 335 -15.51 -25.07 15.71
C ASN A 335 -15.46 -24.91 14.18
N LEU A 336 -14.51 -25.58 13.53
CA LEU A 336 -14.39 -25.61 12.06
C LEU A 336 -15.37 -26.60 11.39
N GLY A 337 -16.16 -27.35 12.15
CA GLY A 337 -16.99 -28.44 11.58
C GLY A 337 -16.12 -29.45 10.83
N GLY A 338 -16.50 -29.78 9.60
CA GLY A 338 -15.73 -30.63 8.68
C GLY A 338 -14.70 -29.89 7.81
N ILE A 339 -14.52 -28.58 8.00
CA ILE A 339 -13.64 -27.75 7.16
C ILE A 339 -12.18 -28.01 7.51
N THR A 340 -11.35 -28.22 6.50
CA THR A 340 -9.89 -28.22 6.61
C THR A 340 -9.31 -27.05 5.84
N ILE A 341 -8.21 -26.48 6.34
CA ILE A 341 -7.59 -25.27 5.80
C ILE A 341 -6.28 -25.65 5.12
N GLY A 342 -6.17 -25.33 3.84
CA GLY A 342 -5.02 -25.63 3.00
C GLY A 342 -3.91 -24.58 3.10
N ASP A 343 -2.70 -24.95 2.70
CA ASP A 343 -1.56 -24.02 2.61
C ASP A 343 -1.85 -22.85 1.67
N VAL A 344 -1.39 -21.67 2.10
CA VAL A 344 -1.47 -20.40 1.38
C VAL A 344 -0.61 -20.42 0.10
N LEU A 345 0.51 -21.16 0.10
CA LEU A 345 1.46 -21.20 -1.01
C LEU A 345 1.23 -22.33 -2.02
N GLY A 346 0.27 -23.21 -1.77
CA GLY A 346 -0.14 -24.20 -2.75
C GLY A 346 0.66 -25.51 -2.75
N THR A 347 1.41 -25.84 -1.70
CA THR A 347 2.38 -26.96 -1.72
C THR A 347 1.80 -28.34 -1.38
N ASN A 348 0.56 -28.39 -0.87
CA ASN A 348 -0.14 -29.61 -0.49
C ASN A 348 -1.50 -29.72 -1.20
N ALA A 349 -2.19 -30.87 -1.10
CA ALA A 349 -3.37 -31.20 -1.91
C ALA A 349 -4.49 -30.13 -1.90
N ALA A 350 -4.66 -29.42 -0.78
CA ALA A 350 -5.60 -28.31 -0.61
C ALA A 350 -5.13 -26.99 -1.28
N GLY A 351 -3.84 -26.81 -1.51
CA GLY A 351 -3.27 -25.75 -2.33
C GLY A 351 -3.65 -25.80 -3.81
N THR A 352 -3.98 -27.00 -4.30
CA THR A 352 -4.62 -27.20 -5.60
C THR A 352 -6.00 -26.55 -5.63
N ALA A 353 -6.71 -26.43 -4.50
CA ALA A 353 -8.02 -25.82 -4.41
C ALA A 353 -7.96 -24.32 -4.72
N THR A 354 -7.00 -23.56 -4.17
CA THR A 354 -6.84 -22.13 -4.48
C THR A 354 -6.59 -21.89 -5.97
N LYS A 355 -5.67 -22.65 -6.59
CA LYS A 355 -5.41 -22.54 -8.05
C LYS A 355 -6.57 -23.03 -8.92
N THR A 356 -7.41 -23.95 -8.42
CA THR A 356 -8.57 -24.49 -9.16
C THR A 356 -9.81 -23.60 -9.01
N GLN A 357 -10.03 -23.04 -7.82
CA GLN A 357 -11.15 -22.16 -7.51
C GLN A 357 -11.01 -20.76 -8.12
N VAL A 358 -9.78 -20.28 -8.32
CA VAL A 358 -9.48 -19.00 -9.00
C VAL A 358 -9.47 -19.15 -10.53
N LYS A 359 -9.46 -20.38 -11.07
CA LYS A 359 -9.40 -20.67 -12.52
C LYS A 359 -10.72 -20.56 -13.28
N ALA A 360 -11.74 -19.89 -12.73
CA ALA A 360 -13.04 -19.69 -13.38
C ALA A 360 -13.11 -18.36 -14.13
#